data_AF-A0A1V5USX1-F1
#
_entry.id   AF-A0A1V5USX1-F1
#
_cell.length_a   1.000
_cell.length_b   1.000
_cell.length_c   1.000
_cell.angle_alpha   90.00
_cell.angle_beta   90.00
_cell.angle_gamma   90.00
#
_symmetry.space_group_name_H-M   'P 1'
#
loop_
_entity.id
_entity.type
_entity.pdbx_description
1 polymer ?
#
loop_
_entity_poly.entity_id
_entity_poly.type
_entity_poly.pdbx_seq_one_letter_code
_entity_poly.pdbx_strand_id
1 'polypeptide(L)'
;MKSFTDNTGRAWTVAVNVGTIKRVRALCGVDLAGIITMEPGMNPKADLLERLATDPVLLVDVLYAVCKEEADGKNISGEDFGRAMAGDAIELATAVLLDEIIDFFPEAKRKVFRKILDATRRFETRSKKALTDLLDDPALDGRIDEALAKWTTSSSNSPESPESIPIP
;
A
#
# COMPACT_ATOMS: atom_id res chain seq x y z
N MET A 1 8.16 0.76 19.53
CA MET A 1 6.70 0.59 19.59
C MET A 1 6.07 1.91 19.21
N LYS A 2 5.49 1.93 18.02
CA LYS A 2 4.81 3.07 17.43
C LYS A 2 3.34 2.68 17.22
N SER A 3 2.47 3.66 17.07
CA SER A 3 1.04 3.42 16.92
C SER A 3 0.45 4.20 15.75
N PHE A 4 -0.66 3.70 15.24
CA PHE A 4 -1.52 4.38 14.29
C PHE A 4 -2.98 4.23 14.73
N THR A 5 -3.86 5.00 14.10
CA THR A 5 -5.31 4.95 14.34
C THR A 5 -6.02 4.53 13.06
N ASP A 6 -6.96 3.59 13.16
CA ASP A 6 -7.78 3.16 12.02
C ASP A 6 -9.01 4.07 11.80
N ASN A 7 -9.78 3.82 10.73
CA ASN A 7 -10.94 4.66 10.38
C ASN A 7 -12.10 4.56 11.37
N THR A 8 -12.05 3.63 12.33
CA THR A 8 -13.04 3.51 13.42
C THR A 8 -12.57 4.20 14.70
N GLY A 9 -11.41 4.86 14.67
CA GLY A 9 -10.81 5.54 15.82
C GLY A 9 -10.07 4.61 16.78
N ARG A 10 -9.85 3.34 16.42
CA ARG A 10 -9.09 2.41 17.27
C ARG A 10 -7.60 2.66 17.08
N ALA A 11 -6.91 2.87 18.19
CA ALA A 11 -5.45 2.89 18.21
C ALA A 11 -4.90 1.47 18.20
N TRP A 12 -3.85 1.25 17.41
CA TRP A 12 -3.15 -0.02 17.25
C TRP A 12 -1.67 0.17 17.52
N THR A 13 -1.10 -0.72 18.34
CA THR A 13 0.33 -0.72 18.62
C THR A 13 1.03 -1.66 17.67
N VAL A 14 2.04 -1.14 16.98
CA VAL A 14 2.91 -1.92 16.10
C VAL A 14 4.21 -2.19 16.84
N ALA A 15 4.51 -3.48 16.99
CA ALA A 15 5.73 -3.96 17.61
C ALA A 15 6.30 -5.12 16.80
N VAL A 16 7.51 -4.96 16.28
CA VAL A 16 8.20 -5.99 15.51
C VAL A 16 9.25 -6.66 16.39
N ASN A 17 8.97 -7.90 16.77
CA ASN A 17 9.90 -8.78 17.47
C ASN A 17 9.93 -10.17 16.80
N VAL A 18 10.73 -11.09 17.35
CA VAL A 18 10.86 -12.45 16.80
C VAL A 18 9.52 -13.20 16.78
N GLY A 19 8.68 -13.00 17.80
CA GLY A 19 7.33 -13.56 17.86
C GLY A 19 6.43 -13.00 16.76
N THR A 20 6.46 -11.68 16.54
CA THR A 20 5.75 -11.02 15.44
C THR A 20 6.16 -11.59 14.09
N ILE A 21 7.47 -11.70 13.83
CA ILE A 21 8.00 -12.23 12.56
C ILE A 21 7.55 -13.68 12.35
N LYS A 22 7.62 -14.52 13.38
CA LYS A 22 7.15 -15.90 13.31
C LYS A 22 5.66 -15.96 12.96
N ARG A 23 4.85 -15.09 13.55
CA ARG A 23 3.40 -15.03 13.30
C ARG A 23 3.08 -14.58 11.88
N VAL A 24 3.73 -13.52 11.40
CA VAL A 24 3.57 -13.03 10.02
C VAL A 24 3.95 -14.09 9.00
N ARG A 25 5.05 -14.84 9.23
CA ARG A 25 5.41 -15.98 8.38
C ARG A 25 4.32 -17.05 8.36
N ALA A 26 3.75 -17.38 9.53
CA ALA A 26 2.75 -18.42 9.64
C ALA A 26 1.39 -18.03 9.03
N LEU A 27 0.98 -16.77 9.17
CA LEU A 27 -0.33 -16.29 8.72
C LEU A 27 -0.33 -15.76 7.29
N CYS A 28 0.75 -15.09 6.86
CA CYS A 28 0.79 -14.35 5.60
C CYS A 28 1.80 -14.94 4.59
N GLY A 29 2.62 -15.91 5.00
CA GLY A 29 3.61 -16.53 4.11
C GLY A 29 4.76 -15.61 3.69
N VAL A 30 4.98 -14.50 4.40
CA VAL A 30 6.06 -13.54 4.11
C VAL A 30 6.99 -13.34 5.30
N ASP A 31 8.23 -12.93 5.05
CA ASP A 31 9.24 -12.73 6.07
C ASP A 31 9.67 -11.26 6.18
N LEU A 32 9.20 -10.56 7.21
CA LEU A 32 9.57 -9.17 7.48
C LEU A 32 11.07 -8.99 7.76
N ALA A 33 11.77 -10.04 8.22
CA ALA A 33 13.23 -9.98 8.40
C ALA A 33 13.99 -9.89 7.06
N GLY A 34 13.33 -10.25 5.95
CA GLY A 34 13.84 -10.19 4.59
C GLY A 34 13.31 -8.98 3.80
N ILE A 35 12.74 -7.96 4.45
CA ILE A 35 12.12 -6.83 3.74
C ILE A 35 13.08 -6.10 2.81
N ILE A 36 14.35 -6.00 3.21
CA ILE A 36 15.45 -5.53 2.38
C ILE A 36 16.57 -6.56 2.51
N THR A 37 16.99 -7.10 1.39
CA THR A 37 18.14 -8.00 1.29
C THR A 37 19.26 -7.33 0.52
N MET A 38 20.49 -7.78 0.73
CA MET A 38 21.67 -7.28 0.00
C MET A 38 22.13 -8.38 -0.94
N GLU A 39 22.09 -8.11 -2.23
CA GLU A 39 22.68 -8.97 -3.25
C GLU A 39 24.21 -8.77 -3.33
N PRO A 40 24.95 -9.72 -3.93
CA PRO A 40 26.36 -9.54 -4.23
C PRO A 40 26.61 -8.18 -4.92
N GLY A 41 27.64 -7.46 -4.48
CA GLY A 41 27.97 -6.13 -5.00
C GLY A 41 27.27 -4.95 -4.30
N MET A 42 26.66 -5.15 -3.13
CA MET A 42 25.99 -4.09 -2.34
C MET A 42 24.75 -3.49 -2.99
N ASN A 43 24.05 -4.29 -3.81
CA ASN A 43 22.79 -3.89 -4.41
C ASN A 43 21.64 -4.25 -3.45
N PRO A 44 20.87 -3.27 -2.95
CA PRO A 44 19.71 -3.55 -2.11
C PRO A 44 18.56 -4.07 -2.96
N LYS A 45 17.94 -5.15 -2.51
CA LYS A 45 16.74 -5.74 -3.11
C LYS A 45 15.57 -5.63 -2.13
N ALA A 46 14.43 -5.13 -2.61
CA ALA A 46 13.28 -4.79 -1.79
C ALA A 46 11.97 -5.41 -2.31
N ASP A 47 12.02 -6.63 -2.85
CA ASP A 47 10.87 -7.32 -3.46
C ASP A 47 9.65 -7.38 -2.52
N LEU A 48 9.85 -7.67 -1.23
CA LEU A 48 8.75 -7.72 -0.27
C LEU A 48 8.15 -6.33 -0.05
N LEU A 49 8.97 -5.28 -0.01
CA LEU A 49 8.48 -3.91 0.12
C LEU A 49 7.63 -3.53 -1.10
N GLU A 50 8.08 -3.86 -2.31
CA GLU A 50 7.32 -3.63 -3.54
C GLU A 50 5.99 -4.40 -3.56
N ARG A 51 6.01 -5.66 -3.13
CA ARG A 51 4.80 -6.48 -3.01
C ARG A 51 3.81 -5.88 -2.01
N LEU A 52 4.27 -5.44 -0.83
CA LEU A 52 3.41 -4.78 0.15
C LEU A 52 2.86 -3.43 -0.33
N ALA A 53 3.58 -2.73 -1.21
CA ALA A 53 3.12 -1.47 -1.79
C ALA A 53 2.07 -1.65 -2.89
N THR A 54 2.07 -2.78 -3.59
CA THR A 54 1.19 -3.07 -4.73
C THR A 54 0.02 -3.98 -4.39
N ASP A 55 0.11 -4.73 -3.29
CA ASP A 55 -0.92 -5.64 -2.79
C ASP A 55 -1.47 -5.13 -1.44
N PRO A 56 -2.53 -4.29 -1.46
CA PRO A 56 -3.12 -3.75 -0.24
C PRO A 56 -3.76 -4.82 0.64
N VAL A 57 -4.19 -5.95 0.06
CA VAL A 57 -4.76 -7.07 0.83
C VAL A 57 -3.67 -7.72 1.66
N LEU A 58 -2.54 -8.08 1.04
CA LEU A 58 -1.39 -8.61 1.77
C LEU A 58 -0.89 -7.64 2.84
N LEU A 59 -0.82 -6.35 2.52
CA LEU A 59 -0.40 -5.33 3.49
C LEU A 59 -1.30 -5.32 4.73
N VAL A 60 -2.62 -5.34 4.54
CA VAL A 60 -3.59 -5.37 5.64
C VAL A 60 -3.51 -6.68 6.41
N ASP A 61 -3.33 -7.82 5.75
CA ASP A 61 -3.15 -9.12 6.41
C ASP A 61 -1.89 -9.13 7.27
N VAL A 62 -0.79 -8.56 6.78
CA VAL A 62 0.46 -8.40 7.54
C VAL A 62 0.25 -7.49 8.75
N LEU A 63 -0.41 -6.34 8.58
CA LEU A 63 -0.72 -5.43 9.68
C LEU A 63 -1.58 -6.10 10.74
N TYR A 64 -2.62 -6.85 10.34
CA TYR A 64 -3.44 -7.63 11.25
C TYR A 64 -2.61 -8.70 11.97
N ALA A 65 -1.74 -9.42 11.27
CA ALA A 65 -0.84 -10.40 11.88
C ALA A 65 0.14 -9.76 12.88
N VAL A 66 0.60 -8.53 12.63
CA VAL A 66 1.45 -7.77 13.56
C VAL A 66 0.65 -7.37 14.81
N CYS A 67 -0.58 -6.89 14.64
CA CYS A 67 -1.46 -6.47 15.73
C CYS A 67 -2.29 -7.61 16.35
N LYS A 68 -2.03 -8.87 15.96
CA LYS A 68 -2.92 -10.01 16.24
C LYS A 68 -3.23 -10.21 17.72
N GLU A 69 -2.23 -10.07 18.59
CA GLU A 69 -2.42 -10.24 20.04
C GLU A 69 -3.32 -9.15 20.63
N GLU A 70 -3.17 -7.91 20.16
CA GLU A 70 -4.03 -6.80 20.56
C GLU A 70 -5.44 -6.97 19.97
N ALA A 71 -5.55 -7.43 18.72
CA ALA A 71 -6.83 -7.71 18.08
C ALA A 71 -7.58 -8.83 18.81
N ASP A 72 -6.89 -9.89 19.23
CA ASP A 72 -7.44 -10.99 20.02
C ASP A 72 -7.94 -10.49 21.38
N GLY A 73 -7.14 -9.66 22.06
CA GLY A 73 -7.56 -9.04 23.32
C GLY A 73 -8.81 -8.13 23.19
N LYS A 74 -9.03 -7.56 22.00
CA LYS A 74 -10.19 -6.71 21.69
C LYS A 74 -11.34 -7.46 20.99
N ASN A 75 -11.21 -8.78 20.76
CA ASN A 75 -12.13 -9.60 19.96
C ASN A 75 -12.41 -9.03 18.55
N ILE A 76 -11.37 -8.53 17.88
CA ILE A 76 -11.47 -7.97 16.53
C ILE A 76 -11.00 -9.02 15.52
N SER A 77 -11.91 -9.39 14.61
CA SER A 77 -11.59 -10.30 13.51
C SER A 77 -10.69 -9.63 12.46
N GLY A 78 -10.05 -10.44 11.61
CA GLY A 78 -9.28 -9.91 10.47
C GLY A 78 -10.16 -9.13 9.50
N GLU A 79 -11.41 -9.56 9.31
CA GLU A 79 -12.38 -8.85 8.46
C GLU A 79 -12.77 -7.48 9.05
N ASP A 80 -13.01 -7.41 10.37
CA ASP A 80 -13.35 -6.15 11.06
C ASP A 80 -12.16 -5.19 11.15
N PHE A 81 -10.95 -5.75 11.22
CA PHE A 81 -9.72 -4.97 11.10
C PHE A 81 -9.62 -4.40 9.68
N GLY A 82 -9.68 -5.26 8.65
CA GLY A 82 -9.56 -4.84 7.25
C GLY A 82 -10.61 -3.84 6.81
N ARG A 83 -11.85 -3.96 7.30
CA ARG A 83 -12.92 -2.98 7.02
C ARG A 83 -12.59 -1.57 7.51
N ALA A 84 -11.79 -1.45 8.56
CA ALA A 84 -11.35 -0.16 9.10
C ALA A 84 -10.07 0.38 8.43
N MET A 85 -9.45 -0.38 7.52
CA MET A 85 -8.21 -0.04 6.85
C MET A 85 -8.49 0.46 5.43
N ALA A 86 -8.59 1.78 5.27
CA ALA A 86 -8.70 2.43 3.96
C ALA A 86 -8.10 3.83 3.97
N GLY A 87 -7.61 4.30 2.82
CA GLY A 87 -7.03 5.63 2.66
C GLY A 87 -5.89 5.90 3.63
N ASP A 88 -5.99 7.01 4.37
CA ASP A 88 -4.96 7.49 5.30
C ASP A 88 -4.59 6.47 6.38
N ALA A 89 -5.53 5.64 6.83
CA ALA A 89 -5.25 4.59 7.82
C ALA A 89 -4.21 3.58 7.30
N ILE A 90 -4.27 3.22 6.01
CA ILE A 90 -3.29 2.34 5.38
C ILE A 90 -1.93 3.05 5.31
N GLU A 91 -1.90 4.32 4.91
CA GLU A 91 -0.65 5.08 4.81
C GLU A 91 0.05 5.20 6.18
N LEU A 92 -0.69 5.61 7.22
CA LEU A 92 -0.18 5.75 8.58
C LEU A 92 0.33 4.41 9.12
N ALA A 93 -0.45 3.34 8.95
CA ALA A 93 -0.06 2.01 9.39
C ALA A 93 1.20 1.51 8.67
N THR A 94 1.31 1.77 7.36
CA THR A 94 2.48 1.39 6.55
C THR A 94 3.73 2.13 7.04
N ALA A 95 3.65 3.43 7.26
CA ALA A 95 4.77 4.22 7.76
C ALA A 95 5.28 3.69 9.11
N VAL A 96 4.34 3.38 10.01
CA VAL A 96 4.62 2.83 11.34
C VAL A 96 5.22 1.42 11.25
N LEU A 97 4.69 0.56 10.38
CA LEU A 97 5.20 -0.80 10.14
C LEU A 97 6.65 -0.79 9.66
N LEU A 98 6.95 -0.01 8.62
CA LEU A 98 8.30 0.07 8.05
C LEU A 98 9.33 0.57 9.07
N ASP A 99 8.94 1.55 9.87
CA ASP A 99 9.77 2.08 10.94
C ASP A 99 10.11 1.02 12.00
N GLU A 100 9.12 0.26 12.48
CA GLU A 100 9.33 -0.80 13.47
C GLU A 100 10.15 -1.96 12.90
N ILE A 101 9.94 -2.32 11.62
CA ILE A 101 10.76 -3.33 10.95
C ILE A 101 12.23 -2.88 10.90
N ILE A 102 12.52 -1.62 10.61
CA ILE A 102 13.88 -1.10 10.63
C ILE A 102 14.46 -1.13 12.05
N ASP A 103 13.68 -0.72 13.05
CA ASP A 103 14.11 -0.69 14.45
C ASP A 103 14.43 -2.08 15.01
N PHE A 104 13.82 -3.15 14.47
CA PHE A 104 14.13 -4.55 14.81
C PHE A 104 15.58 -4.96 14.51
N PHE A 105 16.22 -4.39 13.48
CA PHE A 105 17.58 -4.79 13.09
C PHE A 105 18.68 -4.19 13.99
N PRO A 106 19.86 -4.85 14.11
CA PRO A 106 21.03 -4.28 14.77
C PRO A 106 21.49 -2.96 14.14
N GLU A 107 22.20 -2.14 14.91
CA GLU A 107 22.51 -0.73 14.58
C GLU A 107 23.10 -0.53 13.16
N ALA A 108 24.07 -1.34 12.76
CA ALA A 108 24.72 -1.20 11.46
C ALA A 108 23.73 -1.39 10.29
N LYS A 109 22.90 -2.45 10.33
CA LYS A 109 21.86 -2.70 9.32
C LYS A 109 20.76 -1.65 9.39
N ARG A 110 20.34 -1.27 10.60
CA ARG A 110 19.33 -0.23 10.84
C ARG A 110 19.68 1.08 10.16
N LYS A 111 20.93 1.55 10.29
CA LYS A 111 21.41 2.80 9.67
C LYS A 111 21.30 2.76 8.14
N VAL A 112 21.66 1.63 7.52
CA VAL A 112 21.59 1.46 6.06
C VAL A 112 20.14 1.45 5.60
N PHE A 113 19.29 0.63 6.23
CA PHE A 113 17.88 0.54 5.85
C PHE A 113 17.13 1.85 6.06
N ARG A 114 17.43 2.59 7.13
CA ARG A 114 16.87 3.93 7.35
C ARG A 114 17.20 4.88 6.21
N LYS A 115 18.44 4.87 5.74
CA LYS A 115 18.86 5.70 4.59
C LYS A 115 18.10 5.35 3.29
N ILE A 116 17.83 4.06 3.06
CA ILE A 116 17.04 3.59 1.91
C ILE A 116 15.57 4.03 2.04
N LEU A 117 14.96 3.85 3.21
CA LEU A 117 13.59 4.26 3.45
C LEU A 117 13.42 5.77 3.34
N ASP A 118 14.34 6.56 3.89
CA ASP A 118 14.32 8.02 3.78
C ASP A 118 14.48 8.50 2.33
N ALA A 119 15.20 7.77 1.48
CA ALA A 119 15.25 8.06 0.05
C ALA A 119 13.90 7.78 -0.64
N THR A 120 13.25 6.67 -0.29
CA THR A 120 11.92 6.27 -0.80
C THR A 120 10.86 7.29 -0.40
N ARG A 121 10.80 7.67 0.88
CA ARG A 121 9.88 8.71 1.39
C ARG A 121 10.05 10.06 0.69
N ARG A 122 11.30 10.49 0.46
CA ARG A 122 11.58 11.72 -0.30
C ARG A 122 11.12 11.65 -1.75
N PHE A 123 11.15 10.47 -2.37
CA PHE A 123 10.58 10.27 -3.69
C PHE A 123 9.05 10.38 -3.63
N GLU A 124 8.40 9.65 -2.72
CA GLU A 124 6.94 9.71 -2.51
C GLU A 124 6.44 11.12 -2.23
N THR A 125 7.09 11.88 -1.34
CA THR A 125 6.69 13.27 -1.04
C THR A 125 6.74 14.16 -2.29
N ARG A 126 7.76 13.98 -3.14
CA ARG A 126 7.87 14.74 -4.40
C ARG A 126 6.80 14.33 -5.40
N SER A 127 6.51 13.03 -5.52
CA SER A 127 5.45 12.52 -6.39
C SER A 127 4.06 13.00 -5.94
N LYS A 128 3.78 12.96 -4.63
CA LYS A 128 2.53 13.49 -4.06
C LYS A 128 2.39 14.98 -4.34
N LYS A 129 3.44 15.76 -4.11
CA LYS A 129 3.45 17.18 -4.42
C LYS A 129 3.16 17.44 -5.90
N ALA A 130 3.83 16.74 -6.81
CA ALA A 130 3.57 16.88 -8.24
C ALA A 130 2.13 16.53 -8.62
N LEU A 131 1.52 15.55 -7.94
CA LEU A 131 0.12 15.20 -8.14
C LEU A 131 -0.83 16.29 -7.62
N THR A 132 -0.53 16.88 -6.46
CA THR A 132 -1.26 18.04 -5.93
C THR A 132 -1.14 19.25 -6.87
N ASP A 133 0.08 19.57 -7.32
CA ASP A 133 0.31 20.67 -8.26
C ASP A 133 -0.45 20.45 -9.59
N LEU A 134 -0.60 19.19 -10.03
CA LEU A 134 -1.42 18.83 -11.19
C LEU A 134 -2.92 19.00 -10.92
N LEU A 135 -3.41 18.63 -9.73
CA LEU A 135 -4.81 18.80 -9.34
C LEU A 135 -5.20 20.29 -9.25
N ASP A 136 -4.26 21.14 -8.86
CA ASP A 136 -4.47 22.59 -8.77
C ASP A 136 -4.33 23.31 -10.14
N ASP A 137 -3.94 22.60 -11.20
CA ASP A 137 -3.80 23.15 -12.56
C ASP A 137 -5.18 23.35 -13.20
N PRO A 138 -5.62 24.60 -13.49
CA PRO A 138 -6.91 24.86 -14.13
C PRO A 138 -7.04 24.23 -15.53
N ALA A 139 -5.92 23.89 -16.19
CA ALA A 139 -5.95 23.21 -17.48
C ALA A 139 -6.27 21.70 -17.36
N LEU A 140 -6.22 21.12 -16.15
CA LEU A 140 -6.53 19.72 -15.92
C LEU A 140 -8.00 19.41 -16.26
N ASP A 141 -8.93 20.26 -15.83
CA ASP A 141 -10.37 20.09 -16.10
C ASP A 141 -10.65 20.01 -17.60
N GLY A 142 -10.06 20.92 -18.39
CA GLY A 142 -10.21 20.90 -19.85
C GLY A 142 -9.65 19.62 -20.49
N ARG A 143 -8.53 19.09 -19.97
CA ARG A 143 -7.96 17.82 -20.45
C ARG A 143 -8.83 16.62 -20.10
N ILE A 144 -9.47 16.64 -18.92
CA ILE A 144 -10.44 15.61 -18.50
C ILE A 144 -11.66 15.64 -19.41
N ASP A 145 -12.23 16.82 -19.66
CA ASP A 145 -13.39 17.01 -20.53
C ASP A 145 -13.11 16.55 -21.97
N GLU A 146 -11.95 16.89 -22.52
CA GLU A 146 -11.53 16.41 -23.85
C GLU A 146 -11.39 14.88 -23.91
N ALA A 147 -10.86 14.25 -22.86
CA ALA A 147 -10.72 12.80 -22.81
C ALA A 147 -12.09 12.10 -22.73
N LEU A 148 -13.03 12.64 -21.94
CA LEU A 148 -14.40 12.15 -21.83
C LEU A 148 -15.19 12.33 -23.14
N ALA A 149 -15.00 13.47 -23.82
CA ALA A 149 -15.62 13.74 -25.13
C ALA A 149 -15.16 12.74 -26.21
N LYS A 150 -13.88 12.36 -26.22
CA LYS A 150 -13.33 11.34 -27.13
C LYS A 150 -13.91 9.95 -26.87
N TRP A 151 -14.15 9.59 -25.61
CA TRP A 151 -14.77 8.31 -25.26
C TRP A 151 -16.24 8.22 -25.68
N THR A 152 -17.00 9.29 -25.48
CA THR A 152 -18.43 9.36 -25.85
C THR A 152 -18.64 9.38 -27.36
N THR A 153 -17.80 10.09 -28.12
CA THR A 153 -17.85 10.07 -29.60
C THR A 153 -17.36 8.77 -30.24
N SER A 154 -16.45 8.03 -29.60
CA SER A 154 -16.06 6.69 -30.09
C SER A 154 -17.17 5.64 -29.88
N SER A 155 -18.01 5.79 -28.86
CA SER A 155 -19.10 4.86 -28.57
C SER A 155 -20.33 5.04 -29.48
N SER A 156 -20.47 6.19 -30.15
CA SER A 156 -21.56 6.46 -31.10
C SER A 156 -21.34 5.89 -32.51
N ASN A 157 -20.17 5.28 -32.80
CA ASN A 157 -19.85 4.65 -34.08
C ASN A 157 -20.05 3.11 -34.06
N SER A 158 -21.01 2.60 -33.29
CA SER A 158 -21.43 1.20 -33.44
C SER A 158 -22.13 1.04 -34.80
N PRO A 159 -21.72 0.08 -35.67
CA PRO A 159 -22.37 -0.08 -36.97
C PRO A 159 -23.85 -0.43 -36.77
N GLU A 160 -24.74 0.26 -37.50
CA GLU A 160 -26.14 -0.16 -37.61
C GLU A 160 -26.19 -1.64 -38.00
N SER A 161 -26.96 -2.42 -37.24
CA SER A 161 -27.22 -3.81 -37.56
C SER A 161 -27.85 -3.88 -38.95
N PRO A 162 -27.35 -4.72 -39.87
CA PRO A 162 -27.85 -4.73 -41.25
C PRO A 162 -29.33 -5.11 -41.28
N GLU A 163 -30.12 -4.29 -41.98
CA GLU A 163 -31.55 -4.50 -42.22
C GLU A 163 -31.78 -5.91 -42.77
N SER A 164 -32.76 -6.60 -42.18
CA SER A 164 -33.22 -7.91 -42.63
C SER A 164 -33.85 -7.78 -44.03
N ILE A 165 -33.27 -8.48 -45.00
CA ILE A 165 -33.74 -8.54 -46.39
C ILE A 165 -35.14 -9.19 -46.40
N PRO A 166 -36.17 -8.58 -47.03
CA PRO A 166 -37.47 -9.23 -47.21
C PRO A 166 -37.38 -10.28 -48.32
N ILE A 167 -37.86 -11.49 -48.04
CA ILE A 167 -37.97 -12.59 -49.00
C ILE A 167 -39.31 -12.45 -49.76
N PRO A 168 -39.35 -12.60 -51.10
CA PRO A 168 -40.60 -12.61 -51.88
C PRO A 168 -41.41 -13.90 -51.72
#